data_AF-A0A3D1IPS0-F1
#
_entry.id   AF-A0A3D1IPS0-F1
#
_cell.length_a   1.000
_cell.length_b   1.000
_cell.length_c   1.000
_cell.angle_alpha   90.00
_cell.angle_beta   90.00
_cell.angle_gamma   90.00
#
_symmetry.space_group_name_H-M   'P 1'
#
loop_
_entity.id
_entity.type
_entity.pdbx_description
1 polymer ?
#
loop_
_entity_poly.entity_id
_entity_poly.type
_entity_poly.pdbx_seq_one_letter_code
_entity_poly.pdbx_strand_id
1 'polypeptide(L)'
;MGAIVIALAPLHTVMKILAALFVGGNAIFAGIVIVGTAVADSVITRGLSSADFWEEFIPFVATYLVDFLILAGLLYQVAVAFITPSSANRSLPLRRYVTFMSAAMIIQFLLWSWFEQEEEFVIPIILGIGAISVLGMFFCIGGRDDLSIRVKRTIPTNPFRRFIAFFFYNGTLSCLLWLLILWLATMTCLFGFNVLWDNYQTGTFFHESEILNIYVGSSLYVLYAFAYALIGVWLHRTFFPKRTPKLATLFLVLLIILPFLFLMIFYFIFTQKMIAEDWVLPGMVINVGMVMANYNDDERNLHLMVHLGSALFMILVALALNFKWLKTQIIQFRPYERKPETTTPLPPPPPSTGPNNELPPVLDRG
;
A
#
# COMPACT_ATOMS: atom_id res chain seq x y z
N MET A 1 -10.24 9.09 -14.97
CA MET A 1 -9.87 7.80 -14.36
C MET A 1 -10.10 7.75 -12.84
N GLY A 2 -9.66 8.74 -12.05
CA GLY A 2 -9.77 8.71 -10.58
C GLY A 2 -11.19 8.46 -10.02
N ALA A 3 -12.22 9.08 -10.59
CA ALA A 3 -13.61 8.85 -10.18
C ALA A 3 -14.08 7.39 -10.38
N ILE A 4 -13.68 6.76 -11.50
CA ILE A 4 -14.00 5.35 -11.80
C ILE A 4 -13.25 4.42 -10.84
N VAL A 5 -11.99 4.74 -10.52
CA VAL A 5 -11.17 4.01 -9.56
C VAL A 5 -11.80 4.04 -8.16
N ILE A 6 -12.21 5.20 -7.66
CA ILE A 6 -12.88 5.33 -6.35
C ILE A 6 -14.23 4.60 -6.36
N ALA A 7 -15.00 4.71 -7.45
CA ALA A 7 -16.29 4.04 -7.59
C ALA A 7 -16.17 2.51 -7.57
N LEU A 8 -15.13 1.94 -8.18
CA LEU A 8 -14.92 0.50 -8.27
C LEU A 8 -14.08 -0.07 -7.11
N ALA A 9 -13.50 0.78 -6.26
CA ALA A 9 -12.67 0.35 -5.15
C ALA A 9 -13.40 -0.64 -4.20
N PRO A 10 -12.71 -1.67 -3.67
CA PRO A 10 -13.27 -2.63 -2.72
C PRO A 10 -13.43 -2.04 -1.30
N LEU A 11 -13.67 -0.75 -1.19
CA LEU A 11 -13.88 -0.03 0.07
C LEU A 11 -15.34 -0.08 0.51
N HIS A 12 -15.58 0.15 1.81
CA HIS A 12 -16.91 0.42 2.36
C HIS A 12 -17.48 1.72 1.76
N THR A 13 -18.81 1.87 1.67
CA THR A 13 -19.44 3.06 1.06
C THR A 13 -19.01 4.35 1.73
N VAL A 14 -18.98 4.37 3.08
CA VAL A 14 -18.47 5.50 3.87
C VAL A 14 -17.01 5.81 3.51
N MET A 15 -16.19 4.78 3.28
CA MET A 15 -14.79 4.97 2.90
C MET A 15 -14.63 5.53 1.49
N LYS A 16 -15.53 5.24 0.56
CA LYS A 16 -15.52 5.87 -0.76
C LYS A 16 -15.84 7.35 -0.67
N ILE A 17 -16.80 7.72 0.19
CA ILE A 17 -17.17 9.12 0.44
C ILE A 17 -16.01 9.85 1.10
N LEU A 18 -15.43 9.30 2.17
CA LEU A 18 -14.27 9.90 2.84
C LEU A 18 -13.06 9.99 1.90
N ALA A 19 -12.76 8.95 1.12
CA ALA A 19 -11.69 8.99 0.14
C ALA A 19 -11.96 10.04 -0.95
N ALA A 20 -13.19 10.20 -1.43
CA ALA A 20 -13.52 11.26 -2.39
C ALA A 20 -13.37 12.67 -1.78
N LEU A 21 -13.83 12.86 -0.54
CA LEU A 21 -13.86 14.15 0.15
C LEU A 21 -12.46 14.61 0.60
N PHE A 22 -11.67 13.71 1.21
CA PHE A 22 -10.39 14.05 1.83
C PHE A 22 -9.18 13.70 0.97
N VAL A 23 -9.22 12.60 0.21
CA VAL A 23 -8.06 12.11 -0.57
C VAL A 23 -8.16 12.54 -2.04
N GLY A 24 -9.31 12.33 -2.67
CA GLY A 24 -9.50 12.54 -4.11
C GLY A 24 -9.53 14.02 -4.50
N GLY A 25 -10.19 14.86 -3.72
CA GLY A 25 -10.18 16.31 -3.94
C GLY A 25 -8.89 16.94 -3.40
N ASN A 26 -8.73 16.93 -2.09
CA ASN A 26 -7.70 17.73 -1.43
C ASN A 26 -6.27 17.19 -1.59
N ALA A 27 -6.02 15.87 -1.58
CA ALA A 27 -4.66 15.36 -1.74
C ALA A 27 -4.18 15.40 -3.20
N ILE A 28 -5.08 15.25 -4.18
CA ILE A 28 -4.74 15.48 -5.60
C ILE A 28 -4.50 16.98 -5.83
N PHE A 29 -5.35 17.86 -5.28
CA PHE A 29 -5.18 19.30 -5.43
C PHE A 29 -3.93 19.79 -4.71
N ALA A 30 -3.67 19.34 -3.48
CA ALA A 30 -2.45 19.66 -2.74
C ALA A 30 -1.21 19.04 -3.40
N GLY A 31 -1.29 17.82 -3.95
CA GLY A 31 -0.19 17.21 -4.70
C GLY A 31 0.10 17.97 -6.00
N ILE A 32 -0.93 18.38 -6.74
CA ILE A 32 -0.80 19.23 -7.93
C ILE A 32 -0.26 20.61 -7.55
N VAL A 33 -0.66 21.17 -6.40
CA VAL A 33 -0.17 22.46 -5.93
C VAL A 33 1.27 22.34 -5.44
N ILE A 34 1.63 21.35 -4.62
CA ILE A 34 3.00 21.16 -4.11
C ILE A 34 3.96 20.83 -5.25
N VAL A 35 3.61 19.86 -6.09
CA VAL A 35 4.41 19.55 -7.28
C VAL A 35 4.38 20.74 -8.23
N GLY A 36 3.24 21.38 -8.44
CA GLY A 36 3.10 22.54 -9.32
C GLY A 36 3.85 23.78 -8.83
N THR A 37 3.98 24.02 -7.52
CA THR A 37 4.75 25.12 -6.94
C THR A 37 6.23 24.78 -6.93
N ALA A 38 6.62 23.57 -6.54
CA ALA A 38 8.02 23.13 -6.62
C ALA A 38 8.52 23.13 -8.09
N VAL A 39 7.65 22.78 -9.04
CA VAL A 39 7.92 22.79 -10.49
C VAL A 39 7.84 24.19 -11.07
N ALA A 40 6.87 25.03 -10.70
CA ALA A 40 6.80 26.40 -11.22
C ALA A 40 8.00 27.23 -10.75
N ASP A 41 8.41 27.07 -9.49
CA ASP A 41 9.51 27.82 -8.91
C ASP A 41 10.87 27.38 -9.48
N SER A 42 11.03 26.09 -9.83
CA SER A 42 12.25 25.55 -10.45
C SER A 42 12.28 25.63 -11.99
N VAL A 43 11.22 25.24 -12.69
CA VAL A 43 11.19 25.07 -14.16
C VAL A 43 10.93 26.37 -14.91
N ILE A 44 9.95 27.16 -14.46
CA ILE A 44 9.58 28.39 -15.16
C ILE A 44 10.63 29.47 -14.85
N THR A 45 11.11 29.51 -13.61
CA THR A 45 12.07 30.51 -13.15
C THR A 45 13.50 30.21 -13.58
N ARG A 46 13.96 28.94 -13.59
CA ARG A 46 15.33 28.58 -14.07
C ARG A 46 15.36 28.25 -15.56
N GLY A 47 14.38 27.51 -16.08
CA GLY A 47 14.40 26.97 -17.44
C GLY A 47 14.01 27.93 -18.58
N LEU A 48 13.23 28.99 -18.32
CA LEU A 48 12.99 30.05 -19.31
C LEU A 48 14.04 31.17 -19.27
N SER A 49 14.87 31.22 -18.22
CA SER A 49 15.94 32.20 -18.08
C SER A 49 17.34 31.64 -18.33
N SER A 50 17.52 30.31 -18.34
CA SER A 50 18.86 29.72 -18.50
C SER A 50 19.32 29.69 -19.96
N ALA A 51 20.62 29.89 -20.16
CA ALA A 51 21.27 29.87 -21.47
C ALA A 51 21.36 28.45 -22.06
N ASP A 52 21.06 27.41 -21.27
CA ASP A 52 21.37 26.01 -21.56
C ASP A 52 20.11 25.11 -21.62
N PHE A 53 19.15 25.54 -22.46
CA PHE A 53 17.88 24.84 -22.72
C PHE A 53 18.03 23.32 -22.98
N TRP A 54 19.07 22.91 -23.70
CA TRP A 54 19.27 21.50 -24.05
C TRP A 54 19.83 20.65 -22.90
N GLU A 55 20.58 21.26 -21.99
CA GLU A 55 21.30 20.55 -20.92
C GLU A 55 20.49 20.54 -19.61
N GLU A 56 19.70 21.57 -19.34
CA GLU A 56 18.91 21.66 -18.09
C GLU A 56 17.41 21.41 -18.33
N PHE A 57 16.80 22.09 -19.31
CA PHE A 57 15.35 22.08 -19.48
C PHE A 57 14.82 20.77 -20.09
N ILE A 58 15.50 20.23 -21.11
CA ILE A 58 15.06 18.99 -21.78
C ILE A 58 15.07 17.76 -20.84
N PRO A 59 16.13 17.48 -20.05
CA PRO A 59 16.11 16.38 -19.09
C PRO A 59 14.99 16.51 -18.05
N PHE A 60 14.71 17.73 -17.59
CA PHE A 60 13.62 17.98 -16.65
C PHE A 60 12.25 17.66 -17.27
N VAL A 61 11.96 18.17 -18.47
CA VAL A 61 10.70 17.89 -19.18
C VAL A 61 10.56 16.39 -19.50
N ALA A 62 11.65 15.74 -19.90
CA ALA A 62 11.66 14.30 -20.16
C ALA A 62 11.32 13.49 -18.89
N THR A 63 11.89 13.87 -17.76
CA THR A 63 11.62 13.26 -16.45
C THR A 63 10.16 13.41 -16.07
N TYR A 64 9.59 14.60 -16.24
CA TYR A 64 8.18 14.85 -15.96
C TYR A 64 7.23 14.04 -16.85
N LEU A 65 7.57 13.90 -18.13
CA LEU A 65 6.80 13.08 -19.06
C LEU A 65 6.85 11.59 -18.67
N VAL A 66 8.01 11.11 -18.25
CA VAL A 66 8.18 9.75 -17.72
C VAL A 66 7.33 9.55 -16.45
N ASP A 67 7.37 10.47 -15.50
CA ASP A 67 6.54 10.42 -14.28
C ASP A 67 5.05 10.40 -14.60
N PHE A 68 4.61 11.21 -15.57
CA PHE A 68 3.22 11.23 -16.02
C PHE A 68 2.81 9.88 -16.62
N LEU A 69 3.66 9.28 -17.47
CA LEU A 69 3.39 7.96 -18.05
C LEU A 69 3.36 6.86 -16.98
N ILE A 70 4.28 6.91 -16.02
CA ILE A 70 4.33 5.95 -14.91
C ILE A 70 3.08 6.07 -14.04
N LEU A 71 2.64 7.28 -13.72
CA LEU A 71 1.41 7.53 -12.96
C LEU A 71 0.16 7.11 -13.75
N ALA A 72 0.10 7.41 -15.05
CA ALA A 72 -0.99 6.97 -15.91
C ALA A 72 -1.08 5.43 -15.97
N GLY A 73 0.06 4.76 -16.07
CA GLY A 73 0.13 3.29 -16.01
C GLY A 73 -0.29 2.74 -14.64
N LEU A 74 0.02 3.43 -13.54
CA LEU A 74 -0.46 3.05 -12.20
C LEU A 74 -2.00 3.10 -12.15
N LEU A 75 -2.59 4.22 -12.60
CA LEU A 75 -4.04 4.39 -12.63
C LEU A 75 -4.71 3.33 -13.52
N TYR A 76 -4.09 2.99 -14.66
CA TYR A 76 -4.55 1.89 -15.51
C TYR A 76 -4.52 0.54 -14.79
N GLN A 77 -3.40 0.18 -14.14
CA GLN A 77 -3.27 -1.09 -13.42
C GLN A 77 -4.25 -1.19 -12.24
N VAL A 78 -4.47 -0.08 -11.53
CA VAL A 78 -5.47 -0.02 -10.45
C VAL A 78 -6.88 -0.23 -11.01
N ALA A 79 -7.23 0.42 -12.14
CA ALA A 79 -8.52 0.21 -12.79
C ALA A 79 -8.71 -1.24 -13.25
N VAL A 80 -7.71 -1.84 -13.89
CA VAL A 80 -7.71 -3.25 -14.29
C VAL A 80 -7.89 -4.16 -13.08
N ALA A 81 -7.18 -3.90 -11.98
CA ALA A 81 -7.30 -4.69 -10.76
C ALA A 81 -8.71 -4.60 -10.14
N PHE A 82 -9.41 -3.47 -10.27
CA PHE A 82 -10.77 -3.31 -9.76
C PHE A 82 -11.84 -3.96 -10.65
N ILE A 83 -11.64 -3.98 -11.97
CA ILE A 83 -12.55 -4.63 -12.92
C ILE A 83 -12.36 -6.16 -12.91
N THR A 84 -11.12 -6.63 -12.69
CA THR A 84 -10.80 -8.06 -12.72
C THR A 84 -11.58 -8.83 -11.64
N PRO A 85 -12.24 -9.95 -12.01
CA PRO A 85 -13.06 -10.72 -11.07
C PRO A 85 -12.21 -11.30 -9.94
N SER A 86 -12.81 -11.45 -8.76
CA SER A 86 -12.14 -12.02 -7.57
C SER A 86 -11.65 -13.45 -7.75
N SER A 87 -12.13 -14.16 -8.78
CA SER A 87 -11.66 -15.50 -9.15
C SER A 87 -10.29 -15.51 -9.82
N ALA A 88 -9.77 -14.36 -10.26
CA ALA A 88 -8.46 -14.22 -10.90
C ALA A 88 -7.47 -13.49 -9.98
N ASN A 89 -6.17 -13.66 -10.24
CA ASN A 89 -5.10 -13.05 -9.46
C ASN A 89 -4.90 -11.58 -9.86
N ARG A 90 -5.83 -10.72 -9.43
CA ARG A 90 -5.84 -9.28 -9.74
C ARG A 90 -4.70 -8.50 -9.09
N SER A 91 -4.14 -8.97 -7.97
CA SER A 91 -3.05 -8.27 -7.29
C SER A 91 -1.70 -8.47 -7.97
N LEU A 92 -1.47 -9.58 -8.66
CA LEU A 92 -0.18 -9.91 -9.26
C LEU A 92 0.32 -8.85 -10.27
N PRO A 93 -0.46 -8.47 -11.31
CA PRO A 93 -0.01 -7.44 -12.25
C PRO A 93 0.18 -6.08 -11.57
N LEU A 94 -0.75 -5.69 -10.69
CA LEU A 94 -0.70 -4.43 -9.96
C LEU A 94 0.54 -4.34 -9.06
N ARG A 95 0.81 -5.35 -8.24
CA ARG A 95 1.96 -5.34 -7.30
C ARG A 95 3.30 -5.35 -8.04
N ARG A 96 3.41 -6.08 -9.16
CA ARG A 96 4.60 -6.03 -10.02
C ARG A 96 4.83 -4.63 -10.57
N TYR A 97 3.77 -4.01 -11.08
CA TYR A 97 3.84 -2.65 -11.59
C TYR A 97 4.24 -1.65 -10.50
N VAL A 98 3.60 -1.70 -9.33
CA VAL A 98 3.92 -0.80 -8.21
C VAL A 98 5.36 -1.01 -7.73
N THR A 99 5.83 -2.25 -7.57
CA THR A 99 7.23 -2.50 -7.19
C THR A 99 8.21 -1.95 -8.23
N PHE A 100 7.92 -2.13 -9.53
CA PHE A 100 8.76 -1.56 -10.60
C PHE A 100 8.74 -0.02 -10.59
N MET A 101 7.56 0.58 -10.48
CA MET A 101 7.37 2.03 -10.36
C MET A 101 8.14 2.59 -9.16
N SER A 102 8.00 1.98 -7.98
CA SER A 102 8.69 2.44 -6.77
C SER A 102 10.21 2.34 -6.92
N ALA A 103 10.72 1.27 -7.54
CA ALA A 103 12.14 1.15 -7.82
C ALA A 103 12.63 2.23 -8.81
N ALA A 104 11.85 2.50 -9.87
CA ALA A 104 12.15 3.56 -10.83
C ALA A 104 12.17 4.95 -10.16
N MET A 105 11.17 5.26 -9.32
CA MET A 105 11.12 6.50 -8.55
C MET A 105 12.33 6.64 -7.63
N ILE A 106 12.68 5.60 -6.86
CA ILE A 106 13.86 5.64 -5.99
C ILE A 106 15.12 5.96 -6.80
N ILE A 107 15.36 5.23 -7.90
CA ILE A 107 16.55 5.44 -8.73
C ILE A 107 16.55 6.86 -9.30
N GLN A 108 15.45 7.31 -9.89
CA GLN A 108 15.32 8.62 -10.51
C GLN A 108 15.61 9.76 -9.53
N PHE A 109 14.93 9.78 -8.38
CA PHE A 109 15.08 10.86 -7.41
C PHE A 109 16.43 10.84 -6.69
N LEU A 110 17.02 9.66 -6.47
CA LEU A 110 18.38 9.56 -5.95
C LEU A 110 19.43 10.04 -6.95
N LEU A 111 19.24 9.78 -8.26
CA LEU A 111 20.11 10.32 -9.29
C LEU A 111 19.99 11.84 -9.38
N TRP A 112 18.78 12.39 -9.34
CA TRP A 112 18.57 13.85 -9.31
C TRP A 112 19.24 14.47 -8.09
N SER A 113 19.04 13.89 -6.91
CA SER A 113 19.71 14.33 -5.69
C SER A 113 21.24 14.34 -5.84
N TRP A 114 21.81 13.28 -6.45
CA TRP A 114 23.24 13.16 -6.68
C TRP A 114 23.80 14.22 -7.65
N PHE A 115 23.09 14.51 -8.75
CA PHE A 115 23.60 15.44 -9.77
C PHE A 115 23.37 16.91 -9.40
N GLU A 116 22.22 17.23 -8.81
CA GLU A 116 21.89 18.60 -8.39
C GLU A 116 22.48 18.97 -7.03
N GLN A 117 23.03 18.00 -6.29
CA GLN A 117 23.55 18.19 -4.94
C GLN A 117 22.48 18.72 -3.95
N GLU A 118 21.22 18.34 -4.16
CA GLU A 118 20.07 18.77 -3.35
C GLU A 118 19.43 17.56 -2.64
N GLU A 119 19.28 17.65 -1.32
CA GLU A 119 18.66 16.62 -0.46
C GLU A 119 17.13 16.54 -0.60
N GLU A 120 16.49 17.65 -1.01
CA GLU A 120 15.04 17.79 -1.10
C GLU A 120 14.40 16.78 -2.07
N PHE A 121 15.16 16.29 -3.05
CA PHE A 121 14.71 15.28 -4.00
C PHE A 121 14.38 13.92 -3.34
N VAL A 122 14.72 13.68 -2.07
CA VAL A 122 14.29 12.48 -1.33
C VAL A 122 12.86 12.59 -0.80
N ILE A 123 12.34 13.79 -0.59
CA ILE A 123 11.00 14.01 -0.03
C ILE A 123 9.92 13.31 -0.87
N PRO A 124 9.91 13.40 -2.22
CA PRO A 124 8.98 12.66 -3.07
C PRO A 124 9.04 11.14 -2.90
N ILE A 125 10.21 10.56 -2.60
CA ILE A 125 10.37 9.12 -2.35
C ILE A 125 9.63 8.74 -1.06
N ILE A 126 9.92 9.45 0.03
CA ILE A 126 9.36 9.19 1.36
C ILE A 126 7.85 9.39 1.35
N LEU A 127 7.37 10.53 0.84
CA LEU A 127 5.94 10.83 0.78
C LEU A 127 5.22 9.93 -0.22
N GLY A 128 5.77 9.72 -1.41
CA GLY A 128 5.15 8.92 -2.47
C GLY A 128 5.01 7.46 -2.08
N ILE A 129 6.11 6.80 -1.70
CA ILE A 129 6.08 5.38 -1.32
C ILE A 129 5.42 5.19 0.05
N GLY A 130 5.55 6.16 0.96
CA GLY A 130 4.84 6.17 2.24
C GLY A 130 3.32 6.21 2.03
N ALA A 131 2.84 7.10 1.17
CA ALA A 131 1.43 7.17 0.79
C ALA A 131 0.95 5.89 0.10
N ILE A 132 1.72 5.33 -0.84
CA ILE A 132 1.40 4.03 -1.47
C ILE A 132 1.29 2.93 -0.42
N SER A 133 2.21 2.91 0.55
CA SER A 133 2.24 1.92 1.64
C SER A 133 1.01 2.03 2.51
N VAL A 134 0.72 3.24 3.03
CA VAL A 134 -0.44 3.51 3.87
C VAL A 134 -1.73 3.25 3.11
N LEU A 135 -1.97 3.90 1.97
CA LEU A 135 -3.19 3.73 1.17
C LEU A 135 -3.37 2.28 0.70
N GLY A 136 -2.29 1.60 0.34
CA GLY A 136 -2.29 0.18 0.00
C GLY A 136 -2.88 -0.68 1.11
N MET A 137 -2.55 -0.39 2.38
CA MET A 137 -3.11 -1.12 3.52
C MET A 137 -4.62 -0.91 3.65
N PHE A 138 -5.12 0.31 3.40
CA PHE A 138 -6.56 0.61 3.39
C PHE A 138 -7.31 -0.22 2.34
N PHE A 139 -6.76 -0.35 1.14
CA PHE A 139 -7.41 -1.13 0.08
C PHE A 139 -7.32 -2.64 0.32
N CYS A 140 -6.22 -3.11 0.92
CA CYS A 140 -5.94 -4.53 1.04
C CYS A 140 -6.73 -5.24 2.13
N ILE A 141 -6.98 -4.60 3.27
CA ILE A 141 -7.75 -5.22 4.37
C ILE A 141 -9.24 -5.43 4.04
N GLY A 142 -9.77 -4.76 3.02
CA GLY A 142 -11.12 -4.99 2.51
C GLY A 142 -11.25 -6.19 1.56
N GLY A 143 -10.14 -6.88 1.27
CA GLY A 143 -10.07 -8.02 0.37
C GLY A 143 -10.72 -9.29 0.94
N ARG A 144 -10.97 -10.27 0.06
CA ARG A 144 -11.31 -11.64 0.48
C ARG A 144 -10.01 -12.42 0.65
N ASP A 145 -9.96 -13.22 1.72
CA ASP A 145 -8.82 -14.08 2.05
C ASP A 145 -8.83 -15.41 1.27
N ASP A 146 -9.97 -15.81 0.70
CA ASP A 146 -10.10 -17.09 0.01
C ASP A 146 -9.51 -17.06 -1.40
N LEU A 147 -8.55 -17.96 -1.64
CA LEU A 147 -7.96 -18.19 -2.97
C LEU A 147 -8.85 -19.12 -3.80
N SER A 148 -9.22 -18.65 -5.00
CA SER A 148 -9.97 -19.47 -5.96
C SER A 148 -9.15 -20.67 -6.46
N ILE A 149 -9.82 -21.71 -6.94
CA ILE A 149 -9.17 -22.88 -7.55
C ILE A 149 -8.28 -22.46 -8.74
N ARG A 150 -8.74 -21.49 -9.54
CA ARG A 150 -7.98 -20.95 -10.67
C ARG A 150 -6.65 -20.33 -10.21
N VAL A 151 -6.68 -19.53 -9.14
CA VAL A 151 -5.46 -18.93 -8.57
C VAL A 151 -4.55 -20.01 -7.97
N LYS A 152 -5.11 -21.00 -7.26
CA LYS A 152 -4.33 -22.11 -6.68
C LYS A 152 -3.59 -22.95 -7.73
N ARG A 153 -4.13 -23.08 -8.95
CA ARG A 153 -3.45 -23.77 -10.07
C ARG A 153 -2.24 -23.01 -10.60
N THR A 154 -2.19 -21.69 -10.42
CA THR A 154 -1.05 -20.86 -10.87
C THR A 154 0.09 -20.78 -9.84
N ILE A 155 -0.14 -21.23 -8.60
CA ILE A 155 0.87 -21.20 -7.54
C ILE A 155 2.03 -22.14 -7.91
N PRO A 156 3.29 -21.65 -7.88
CA PRO A 156 4.46 -22.50 -8.16
C PRO A 156 4.59 -23.68 -7.19
N THR A 157 5.02 -24.83 -7.69
CA THR A 157 5.31 -26.03 -6.87
C THR A 157 6.62 -25.93 -6.10
N ASN A 158 7.63 -25.25 -6.68
CA ASN A 158 8.92 -25.02 -6.02
C ASN A 158 8.73 -24.13 -4.76
N PRO A 159 9.23 -24.57 -3.58
CA PRO A 159 9.02 -23.85 -2.32
C PRO A 159 9.55 -22.42 -2.32
N PHE A 160 10.69 -22.16 -2.97
CA PHE A 160 11.28 -20.82 -3.04
C PHE A 160 10.45 -19.88 -3.93
N ARG A 161 10.08 -20.34 -5.14
CA ARG A 161 9.20 -19.55 -6.02
C ARG A 161 7.83 -19.33 -5.41
N ARG A 162 7.33 -20.28 -4.61
CA ARG A 162 6.08 -20.14 -3.85
C ARG A 162 6.19 -19.06 -2.78
N PHE A 163 7.31 -19.01 -2.05
CA PHE A 163 7.55 -17.96 -1.07
C PHE A 163 7.56 -16.56 -1.70
N ILE A 164 8.26 -16.38 -2.83
CA ILE A 164 8.23 -15.09 -3.55
C ILE A 164 6.83 -14.79 -4.08
N ALA A 165 6.16 -15.78 -4.67
CA ALA A 165 4.82 -15.62 -5.22
C ALA A 165 3.79 -15.19 -4.15
N PHE A 166 3.96 -15.62 -2.90
CA PHE A 166 3.07 -15.25 -1.81
C PHE A 166 2.87 -13.73 -1.73
N PHE A 167 3.95 -12.94 -1.76
CA PHE A 167 3.91 -11.47 -1.66
C PHE A 167 3.21 -10.79 -2.83
N PHE A 168 3.10 -11.42 -3.99
CA PHE A 168 2.46 -10.82 -5.17
C PHE A 168 1.03 -11.32 -5.39
N TYR A 169 0.64 -12.44 -4.80
CA TYR A 169 -0.67 -13.06 -4.99
C TYR A 169 -1.75 -12.45 -4.09
N ASN A 170 -3.01 -12.62 -4.49
CA ASN A 170 -4.17 -12.15 -3.74
C ASN A 170 -4.09 -12.63 -2.27
N GLY A 171 -4.46 -11.75 -1.34
CA GLY A 171 -4.49 -12.05 0.08
C GLY A 171 -4.27 -10.80 0.91
N THR A 172 -4.93 -10.71 2.05
CA THR A 172 -4.79 -9.59 2.98
C THR A 172 -3.40 -9.59 3.60
N LEU A 173 -2.97 -10.74 4.16
CA LEU A 173 -1.65 -10.88 4.78
C LEU A 173 -0.52 -10.65 3.77
N SER A 174 -0.62 -11.23 2.57
CA SER A 174 0.41 -11.05 1.54
C SER A 174 0.55 -9.59 1.13
N CYS A 175 -0.56 -8.84 1.07
CA CYS A 175 -0.51 -7.43 0.77
C CYS A 175 0.17 -6.63 1.88
N LEU A 176 -0.22 -6.84 3.13
CA LEU A 176 0.33 -6.10 4.28
C LEU A 176 1.84 -6.30 4.38
N LEU A 177 2.30 -7.54 4.19
CA LEU A 177 3.73 -7.85 4.21
C LEU A 177 4.47 -7.29 2.99
N TRP A 178 3.86 -7.33 1.80
CA TRP A 178 4.45 -6.73 0.60
C TRP A 178 4.63 -5.21 0.74
N LEU A 179 3.65 -4.49 1.28
CA LEU A 179 3.75 -3.05 1.55
C LEU A 179 4.83 -2.74 2.59
N LEU A 180 4.92 -3.57 3.65
CA LEU A 180 5.97 -3.42 4.65
C LEU A 180 7.37 -3.67 4.06
N ILE A 181 7.53 -4.67 3.20
CA ILE A 181 8.77 -4.94 2.48
C ILE A 181 9.11 -3.79 1.52
N LEU A 182 8.11 -3.24 0.82
CA LEU A 182 8.31 -2.10 -0.08
C LEU A 182 8.85 -0.88 0.69
N TRP A 183 8.27 -0.58 1.85
CA TRP A 183 8.75 0.49 2.71
C TRP A 183 10.14 0.22 3.28
N LEU A 184 10.37 -0.98 3.81
CA LEU A 184 11.67 -1.38 4.35
C LEU A 184 12.77 -1.29 3.29
N ALA A 185 12.49 -1.75 2.06
CA ALA A 185 13.40 -1.65 0.93
C ALA A 185 13.71 -0.19 0.59
N THR A 186 12.70 0.69 0.64
CA THR A 186 12.87 2.13 0.42
C THR A 186 13.81 2.74 1.46
N MET A 187 13.57 2.47 2.75
CA MET A 187 14.43 2.98 3.83
C MET A 187 15.85 2.41 3.76
N THR A 188 16.00 1.14 3.37
CA THR A 188 17.33 0.54 3.16
C THR A 188 18.07 1.20 2.01
N CYS A 189 17.38 1.53 0.92
CA CYS A 189 17.99 2.24 -0.21
C CYS A 189 18.42 3.66 0.19
N LEU A 190 17.57 4.39 0.91
CA LEU A 190 17.91 5.73 1.41
C LEU A 190 19.11 5.69 2.37
N PHE A 191 19.15 4.69 3.26
CA PHE A 191 20.29 4.48 4.14
C PHE A 191 21.58 4.20 3.37
N GLY A 192 21.52 3.28 2.40
CA GLY A 192 22.68 2.99 1.54
C GLY A 192 23.14 4.21 0.74
N PHE A 193 22.20 5.03 0.26
CA PHE A 193 22.52 6.27 -0.46
C PHE A 193 23.14 7.34 0.45
N ASN A 194 22.61 7.52 1.66
CA ASN A 194 23.19 8.41 2.67
C ASN A 194 24.65 8.02 2.98
N VAL A 195 24.94 6.73 3.16
CA VAL A 195 26.32 6.25 3.34
C VAL A 195 27.19 6.54 2.12
N LEU A 196 26.68 6.36 0.90
CA LEU A 196 27.44 6.69 -0.31
C LEU A 196 27.71 8.18 -0.41
N TRP A 197 26.72 9.02 -0.12
CA TRP A 197 26.84 10.47 -0.16
C TRP A 197 27.94 10.97 0.78
N ASP A 198 27.90 10.55 2.05
CA ASP A 198 28.88 10.99 3.06
C ASP A 198 30.32 10.59 2.72
N ASN A 199 30.53 9.56 1.90
CA ASN A 199 31.85 9.11 1.48
C ASN A 199 32.39 9.82 0.22
N TYR A 200 31.50 10.36 -0.62
CA TYR A 200 31.87 10.79 -1.98
C TYR A 200 31.49 12.24 -2.30
N GLN A 201 30.64 12.87 -1.49
CA GLN A 201 30.25 14.28 -1.62
C GLN A 201 30.86 15.13 -0.50
N THR A 202 30.98 16.43 -0.75
CA THR A 202 31.58 17.37 0.20
C THR A 202 30.64 17.82 1.32
N GLY A 203 29.35 17.50 1.22
CA GLY A 203 28.32 17.82 2.22
C GLY A 203 27.78 16.58 2.92
N THR A 204 27.11 16.77 4.05
CA THR A 204 26.34 15.72 4.73
C THR A 204 24.98 15.58 4.06
N PHE A 205 24.53 14.36 3.79
CA PHE A 205 23.24 14.17 3.14
C PHE A 205 22.04 14.46 4.04
N PHE A 206 22.15 14.09 5.30
CA PHE A 206 21.18 14.43 6.35
C PHE A 206 21.97 14.87 7.56
N HIS A 207 21.54 15.94 8.22
CA HIS A 207 22.12 16.33 9.50
C HIS A 207 21.83 15.28 10.57
N GLU A 208 22.78 15.04 11.48
CA GLU A 208 22.67 14.01 12.53
C GLU A 208 21.38 14.14 13.35
N SER A 209 20.92 15.38 13.59
CA SER A 209 19.69 15.66 14.34
C SER A 209 18.41 15.31 13.58
N GLU A 210 18.48 15.18 12.25
CA GLU A 210 17.33 14.92 11.36
C GLU A 210 17.22 13.46 10.93
N ILE A 211 18.32 12.69 11.00
CA ILE A 211 18.36 11.26 10.66
C ILE A 211 17.19 10.53 11.32
N LEU A 212 16.99 10.71 12.62
CA LEU A 212 15.93 10.01 13.36
C LEU A 212 14.53 10.47 12.91
N ASN A 213 14.36 11.76 12.62
CA ASN A 213 13.12 12.32 12.11
C ASN A 213 12.75 11.70 10.75
N ILE A 214 13.73 11.61 9.85
CA ILE A 214 13.56 11.07 8.51
C ILE A 214 13.28 9.57 8.56
N TYR A 215 14.12 8.77 9.20
CA TYR A 215 13.97 7.31 9.20
C TYR A 215 12.85 6.83 10.13
N VAL A 216 12.84 7.29 11.39
CA VAL A 216 11.86 6.84 12.39
C VAL A 216 10.54 7.57 12.20
N GLY A 217 10.55 8.90 12.10
CA GLY A 217 9.34 9.71 11.96
C GLY A 217 8.48 9.30 10.77
N SER A 218 9.07 9.17 9.58
CA SER A 218 8.32 8.70 8.41
C SER A 218 7.86 7.24 8.54
N SER A 219 8.68 6.36 9.12
CA SER A 219 8.35 4.95 9.29
C SER A 219 7.21 4.71 10.28
N LEU A 220 7.04 5.59 11.27
CA LEU A 220 5.94 5.49 12.24
C LEU A 220 4.57 5.53 11.57
N TYR A 221 4.39 6.32 10.51
CA TYR A 221 3.12 6.34 9.76
C TYR A 221 2.78 4.97 9.17
N VAL A 222 3.77 4.30 8.57
CA VAL A 222 3.60 2.98 7.96
C VAL A 222 3.42 1.90 9.03
N LEU A 223 4.19 1.95 10.12
CA LEU A 223 4.09 0.99 11.23
C LEU A 223 2.76 1.09 11.98
N TYR A 224 2.29 2.31 12.26
CA TYR A 224 0.97 2.50 12.86
C TYR A 224 -0.15 2.06 11.91
N ALA A 225 -0.08 2.41 10.62
CA ALA A 225 -1.05 1.94 9.64
C ALA A 225 -1.09 0.40 9.59
N PHE A 226 0.06 -0.27 9.66
CA PHE A 226 0.17 -1.72 9.72
C PHE A 226 -0.44 -2.30 11.00
N ALA A 227 -0.16 -1.69 12.16
CA ALA A 227 -0.74 -2.08 13.44
C ALA A 227 -2.28 -1.95 13.41
N TYR A 228 -2.80 -0.80 12.98
CA TYR A 228 -4.24 -0.56 12.86
C TYR A 228 -4.90 -1.50 11.84
N ALA A 229 -4.21 -1.85 10.75
CA ALA A 229 -4.69 -2.82 9.79
C ALA A 229 -4.88 -4.21 10.43
N LEU A 230 -3.89 -4.69 11.19
CA LEU A 230 -3.98 -5.97 11.90
C LEU A 230 -5.08 -5.97 12.97
N ILE A 231 -5.20 -4.88 13.74
CA ILE A 231 -6.26 -4.73 14.76
C ILE A 231 -7.63 -4.66 14.09
N GLY A 232 -7.77 -3.92 12.99
CA GLY A 232 -9.02 -3.81 12.22
C GLY A 232 -9.47 -5.15 11.64
N VAL A 233 -8.53 -5.96 11.13
CA VAL A 233 -8.81 -7.34 10.68
C VAL A 233 -9.25 -8.22 11.86
N TRP A 234 -8.58 -8.11 13.01
CA TRP A 234 -8.97 -8.86 14.20
C TRP A 234 -10.36 -8.48 14.71
N LEU A 235 -10.68 -7.18 14.78
CA LEU A 235 -12.00 -6.68 15.18
C LEU A 235 -13.11 -7.21 14.27
N HIS A 236 -12.91 -7.14 12.95
CA HIS A 236 -13.87 -7.69 11.98
C HIS A 236 -14.09 -9.19 12.20
N ARG A 237 -13.02 -9.96 12.35
CA ARG A 237 -13.11 -11.42 12.43
C ARG A 237 -13.65 -11.92 13.77
N THR A 238 -13.43 -11.15 14.84
CA THR A 238 -13.90 -11.50 16.19
C THR A 238 -15.36 -11.13 16.39
N PHE A 239 -15.76 -9.90 16.02
CA PHE A 239 -17.10 -9.39 16.32
C PHE A 239 -18.08 -9.51 15.15
N PHE A 240 -17.59 -9.52 13.91
CA PHE A 240 -18.44 -9.48 12.70
C PHE A 240 -18.05 -10.49 11.61
N PRO A 241 -17.79 -11.78 11.94
CA PRO A 241 -17.28 -12.77 10.97
C PRO A 241 -18.22 -13.03 9.79
N LYS A 242 -19.53 -12.81 9.95
CA LYS A 242 -20.55 -13.00 8.90
C LYS A 242 -20.72 -11.79 7.98
N ARG A 243 -20.13 -10.64 8.33
CA ARG A 243 -20.22 -9.39 7.54
C ARG A 243 -19.07 -9.30 6.55
N THR A 244 -19.23 -8.42 5.56
CA THR A 244 -18.22 -8.24 4.51
C THR A 244 -16.86 -7.83 5.08
N PRO A 245 -15.73 -8.34 4.56
CA PRO A 245 -14.38 -7.99 5.04
C PRO A 245 -14.05 -6.50 4.86
N LYS A 246 -14.79 -5.80 4.00
CA LYS A 246 -14.76 -4.33 3.87
C LYS A 246 -14.94 -3.59 5.19
N LEU A 247 -15.59 -4.18 6.19
CA LEU A 247 -15.76 -3.59 7.51
C LEU A 247 -14.40 -3.38 8.22
N ALA A 248 -13.39 -4.23 7.95
CA ALA A 248 -12.04 -4.04 8.49
C ALA A 248 -11.43 -2.70 8.04
N THR A 249 -11.73 -2.24 6.82
CA THR A 249 -11.30 -0.92 6.30
C THR A 249 -11.87 0.22 7.13
N LEU A 250 -13.14 0.11 7.55
CA LEU A 250 -13.78 1.08 8.42
C LEU A 250 -13.15 1.08 9.81
N PHE A 251 -12.85 -0.09 10.37
CA PHE A 251 -12.19 -0.17 11.69
C PHE A 251 -10.80 0.46 11.69
N LEU A 252 -10.00 0.26 10.65
CA LEU A 252 -8.71 0.95 10.54
C LEU A 252 -8.88 2.47 10.64
N VAL A 253 -9.84 3.03 9.92
CA VAL A 253 -10.08 4.48 9.91
C VAL A 253 -10.60 4.98 11.25
N LEU A 254 -11.53 4.23 11.85
CA LEU A 254 -12.03 4.55 13.19
C LEU A 254 -10.91 4.49 14.24
N LEU A 255 -9.97 3.55 14.13
CA LEU A 255 -8.81 3.45 15.03
C LEU A 255 -7.84 4.64 14.88
N ILE A 256 -7.77 5.26 13.70
CA ILE A 256 -6.97 6.48 13.49
C ILE A 256 -7.69 7.71 14.03
N ILE A 257 -8.97 7.87 13.70
CA ILE A 257 -9.71 9.12 13.91
C ILE A 257 -10.33 9.20 15.31
N LEU A 258 -10.94 8.11 15.80
CA LEU A 258 -11.73 8.13 17.04
C LEU A 258 -10.89 8.50 18.27
N PRO A 259 -9.67 7.93 18.49
CA PRO A 259 -8.85 8.31 19.64
C PRO A 259 -8.48 9.80 19.61
N PHE A 260 -8.15 10.31 18.42
CA PHE A 260 -7.81 11.71 18.23
C PHE A 260 -9.00 12.64 18.50
N LEU A 261 -10.17 12.36 17.92
CA LEU A 261 -11.38 13.15 18.16
C LEU A 261 -11.81 13.10 19.63
N PHE A 262 -11.76 11.92 20.25
CA PHE A 262 -12.11 11.75 21.66
C PHE A 262 -11.22 12.62 22.54
N LEU A 263 -9.90 12.58 22.33
CA LEU A 263 -8.95 13.39 23.10
C LEU A 263 -9.10 14.88 22.81
N MET A 264 -9.37 15.26 21.57
CA MET A 264 -9.60 16.65 21.19
C MET A 264 -10.82 17.22 21.91
N ILE A 265 -11.94 16.48 21.92
CA ILE A 265 -13.17 16.88 22.62
C ILE A 265 -12.94 16.89 24.14
N PHE A 266 -12.32 15.85 24.68
CA PHE A 266 -12.03 15.76 26.12
C PHE A 266 -11.18 16.95 26.57
N TYR A 267 -10.07 17.21 25.87
CA TYR A 267 -9.18 18.31 26.21
C TYR A 267 -9.91 19.65 26.09
N PHE A 268 -10.64 19.89 24.99
CA PHE A 268 -11.42 21.11 24.82
C PHE A 268 -12.43 21.35 25.95
N ILE A 269 -13.16 20.31 26.38
CA ILE A 269 -14.14 20.43 27.47
C ILE A 269 -13.46 20.74 28.81
N PHE A 270 -12.40 20.00 29.15
CA PHE A 270 -11.83 20.05 30.51
C PHE A 270 -10.75 21.12 30.69
N THR A 271 -9.99 21.47 29.66
CA THR A 271 -8.89 22.44 29.75
C THR A 271 -9.19 23.75 29.04
N GLN A 272 -10.28 23.83 28.25
CA GLN A 272 -10.64 24.98 27.41
C GLN A 272 -9.53 25.42 26.45
N LYS A 273 -8.59 24.51 26.16
CA LYS A 273 -7.50 24.68 25.20
C LYS A 273 -7.68 23.68 24.06
N MET A 274 -7.20 24.00 22.87
CA MET A 274 -6.95 22.98 21.84
C MET A 274 -5.78 22.12 22.31
N ILE A 275 -5.72 20.83 21.93
CA ILE A 275 -4.60 19.93 22.29
C ILE A 275 -3.30 20.71 22.08
N ALA A 276 -2.69 21.14 23.20
CA ALA A 276 -1.51 21.95 23.17
C ALA A 276 -0.32 21.08 22.76
N GLU A 277 0.72 21.72 22.25
CA GLU A 277 1.90 21.13 21.62
C GLU A 277 2.69 20.18 22.54
N ASP A 278 2.35 20.12 23.84
CA ASP A 278 3.18 19.52 24.88
C ASP A 278 2.91 18.03 25.18
N TRP A 279 1.89 17.40 24.56
CA TRP A 279 1.53 16.02 24.90
C TRP A 279 1.90 14.97 23.85
N VAL A 280 2.80 14.07 24.25
CA VAL A 280 3.14 12.86 23.51
C VAL A 280 2.14 11.78 23.85
N LEU A 281 1.41 11.37 22.83
CA LEU A 281 0.29 10.44 22.95
C LEU A 281 0.61 9.17 22.16
N PRO A 282 1.37 8.25 22.77
CA PRO A 282 1.75 7.00 22.13
C PRO A 282 0.51 6.21 21.70
N GLY A 283 0.58 5.62 20.50
CA GLY A 283 -0.54 4.87 19.93
C GLY A 283 -1.43 5.68 19.00
N MET A 284 -1.14 6.96 18.77
CA MET A 284 -1.84 7.82 17.81
C MET A 284 -0.93 8.31 16.70
N VAL A 285 -1.18 7.86 15.47
CA VAL A 285 -0.39 8.26 14.30
C VAL A 285 -0.45 9.77 14.01
N ILE A 286 -1.58 10.43 14.31
CA ILE A 286 -1.74 11.88 14.07
C ILE A 286 -0.80 12.70 14.97
N ASN A 287 -0.52 12.21 16.18
CA ASN A 287 0.39 12.88 17.11
C ASN A 287 1.86 12.81 16.66
N VAL A 288 2.23 11.85 15.82
CA VAL A 288 3.58 11.78 15.22
C VAL A 288 3.89 13.06 14.44
N GLY A 289 2.94 13.57 13.65
CA GLY A 289 3.14 14.81 12.89
C GLY A 289 3.35 16.03 13.78
N MET A 290 2.64 16.10 14.91
CA MET A 290 2.84 17.16 15.91
C MET A 290 4.23 17.05 16.55
N VAL A 291 4.67 15.84 16.90
CA VAL A 291 6.01 15.58 17.45
C VAL A 291 7.11 15.99 16.47
N MET A 292 6.94 15.67 15.19
CA MET A 292 7.93 16.00 14.14
C MET A 292 8.05 17.51 13.89
N ALA A 293 6.97 18.27 14.09
CA ALA A 293 6.90 19.70 13.73
C ALA A 293 7.19 20.66 14.88
N ASN A 294 6.79 20.32 16.12
CA ASN A 294 6.68 21.30 17.20
C ASN A 294 7.73 21.18 18.31
N TYR A 295 8.57 20.14 18.28
CA TYR A 295 9.56 19.89 19.33
C TYR A 295 10.99 20.16 18.85
N ASN A 296 11.86 20.56 19.79
CA ASN A 296 13.30 20.65 19.55
C ASN A 296 13.89 19.25 19.24
N ASP A 297 15.10 19.20 18.68
CA ASP A 297 15.70 17.96 18.17
C ASP A 297 15.81 16.86 19.25
N ASP A 298 16.21 17.21 20.48
CA ASP A 298 16.40 16.25 21.57
C ASP A 298 15.07 15.66 22.06
N GLU A 299 14.07 16.50 22.31
CA GLU A 299 12.73 16.08 22.75
C GLU A 299 12.02 15.32 21.64
N ARG A 300 12.10 15.80 20.39
CA ARG A 300 11.57 15.12 19.21
C ARG A 300 12.13 13.72 19.13
N ASN A 301 13.44 13.54 19.27
CA ASN A 301 14.08 12.24 19.14
C ASN A 301 13.63 11.26 20.22
N LEU A 302 13.52 11.74 21.46
CA LEU A 302 12.96 10.96 22.57
C LEU A 302 11.51 10.55 22.30
N HIS A 303 10.68 11.48 21.85
CA HIS A 303 9.27 11.25 21.58
C HIS A 303 9.03 10.31 20.39
N LEU A 304 9.83 10.41 19.34
CA LEU A 304 9.83 9.48 18.21
C LEU A 304 10.17 8.06 18.66
N MET A 305 11.13 7.89 19.59
CA MET A 305 11.45 6.58 20.16
C MET A 305 10.32 6.01 21.03
N VAL A 306 9.62 6.85 21.79
CA VAL A 306 8.40 6.45 22.53
C VAL A 306 7.31 5.97 21.58
N HIS A 307 7.08 6.69 20.48
CA HIS A 307 6.15 6.25 19.43
C HIS A 307 6.59 4.95 18.77
N LEU A 308 7.90 4.77 18.52
CA LEU A 308 8.43 3.55 17.94
C LEU A 308 8.18 2.34 18.85
N GLY A 309 8.52 2.46 20.14
CA GLY A 309 8.23 1.42 21.14
C GLY A 309 6.74 1.08 21.19
N SER A 310 5.88 2.10 21.10
CA SER A 310 4.43 1.93 21.12
C SER A 310 3.88 1.27 19.85
N ALA A 311 4.38 1.66 18.67
CA ALA A 311 4.01 1.03 17.41
C ALA A 311 4.43 -0.44 17.38
N LEU A 312 5.66 -0.75 17.81
CA LEU A 312 6.16 -2.12 17.90
C LEU A 312 5.35 -2.97 18.90
N PHE A 313 5.02 -2.41 20.06
CA PHE A 313 4.16 -3.06 21.04
C PHE A 313 2.78 -3.37 20.46
N MET A 314 2.15 -2.40 19.78
CA MET A 314 0.86 -2.60 19.13
C MET A 314 0.91 -3.66 18.04
N ILE A 315 1.98 -3.68 17.23
CA ILE A 315 2.19 -4.72 16.22
C ILE A 315 2.30 -6.09 16.88
N LEU A 316 3.08 -6.23 17.95
CA LEU A 316 3.25 -7.48 18.67
C LEU A 316 1.91 -7.99 19.22
N VAL A 317 1.13 -7.13 19.86
CA VAL A 317 -0.22 -7.46 20.36
C VAL A 317 -1.13 -7.86 19.19
N ALA A 318 -1.14 -7.10 18.10
CA ALA A 318 -1.98 -7.37 16.95
C ALA A 318 -1.61 -8.68 16.24
N LEU A 319 -0.32 -9.01 16.17
CA LEU A 319 0.17 -10.30 15.65
C LEU A 319 -0.27 -11.46 16.56
N ALA A 320 -0.16 -11.30 17.89
CA ALA A 320 -0.61 -12.31 18.85
C ALA A 320 -2.12 -12.58 18.71
N LEU A 321 -2.93 -11.54 18.62
CA LEU A 321 -4.38 -11.63 18.42
C LEU A 321 -4.75 -12.31 17.08
N ASN A 322 -3.93 -12.12 16.04
CA ASN A 322 -4.16 -12.69 14.71
C ASN A 322 -3.43 -14.01 14.44
N PHE A 323 -2.68 -14.57 15.40
CA PHE A 323 -1.76 -15.70 15.16
C PHE A 323 -2.40 -16.89 14.45
N LYS A 324 -3.59 -17.32 14.91
CA LYS A 324 -4.32 -18.45 14.30
C LYS A 324 -4.61 -18.21 12.81
N TRP A 325 -4.96 -16.98 12.44
CA TRP A 325 -5.26 -16.61 11.07
C TRP A 325 -4.04 -16.48 10.20
N LEU A 326 -2.97 -15.87 10.73
CA LEU A 326 -1.69 -15.78 10.04
C LEU A 326 -1.21 -17.18 9.64
N LYS A 327 -1.27 -18.12 10.59
CA LYS A 327 -0.95 -19.52 10.34
C LYS A 327 -1.84 -20.13 9.26
N THR A 328 -3.15 -19.91 9.32
CA THR A 328 -4.09 -20.41 8.29
C THR A 328 -3.77 -19.86 6.89
N GLN A 329 -3.51 -18.55 6.77
CA GLN A 329 -3.18 -17.91 5.49
C GLN A 329 -1.91 -18.50 4.86
N ILE A 330 -0.87 -18.71 5.66
CA ILE A 330 0.39 -19.30 5.19
C ILE A 330 0.18 -20.77 4.76
N ILE A 331 -0.57 -21.55 5.54
CA ILE A 331 -0.82 -22.97 5.23
C ILE A 331 -1.70 -23.14 3.99
N GLN A 332 -2.68 -22.26 3.80
CA GLN A 332 -3.62 -22.30 2.67
C GLN A 332 -2.97 -21.90 1.33
N PHE A 333 -1.82 -21.20 1.36
CA PHE A 333 -1.07 -20.85 0.16
C PHE A 333 -0.29 -22.05 -0.39
N ARG A 334 -1.03 -23.02 -0.94
CA ARG A 334 -0.50 -24.22 -1.57
C ARG A 334 -1.07 -24.42 -2.98
N PRO A 335 -0.28 -25.02 -3.89
CA PRO A 335 -0.76 -25.38 -5.21
C PRO A 335 -1.97 -26.31 -5.11
N TYR A 336 -2.83 -26.27 -6.12
CA TYR A 336 -4.01 -27.14 -6.16
C TYR A 336 -3.60 -28.60 -6.35
N GLU A 337 -3.73 -29.40 -5.30
CA GLU A 337 -3.62 -30.85 -5.38
C GLU A 337 -4.99 -31.41 -5.80
N ARG A 338 -5.07 -32.01 -6.99
CA ARG A 338 -6.26 -32.75 -7.40
C ARG A 338 -6.35 -33.97 -6.47
N LYS A 339 -7.41 -34.06 -5.65
CA LYS A 339 -7.71 -35.33 -4.97
C LYS A 339 -7.72 -36.41 -6.06
N PRO A 340 -6.95 -37.51 -5.93
CA PRO A 340 -7.08 -38.62 -6.83
C PRO A 340 -8.55 -39.02 -6.82
N GLU A 341 -9.19 -39.01 -7.99
CA GLU A 341 -10.51 -39.58 -8.17
C GLU A 341 -10.40 -40.99 -7.61
N THR A 342 -11.06 -41.25 -6.48
CA THR A 342 -11.28 -42.62 -6.04
C THR A 342 -12.01 -43.25 -7.20
N THR A 343 -11.33 -44.14 -7.91
CA THR A 343 -11.85 -44.91 -9.04
C THR A 343 -13.04 -45.68 -8.49
N THR A 344 -14.20 -45.04 -8.47
CA THR A 344 -15.46 -45.72 -8.23
C THR A 344 -15.67 -46.40 -9.57
N PRO A 345 -15.60 -47.75 -9.65
CA PRO A 345 -15.81 -48.43 -10.91
C PRO A 345 -17.14 -47.92 -11.45
N LEU A 346 -17.12 -47.39 -12.68
CA LEU A 346 -18.34 -47.04 -13.38
C LEU A 346 -19.29 -48.23 -13.25
N PRO A 347 -20.55 -48.03 -12.82
CA PRO A 347 -21.52 -49.10 -12.84
C PRO A 347 -21.54 -49.68 -14.26
N PRO A 348 -21.56 -51.03 -14.40
CA PRO A 348 -21.51 -51.66 -15.70
C PRO A 348 -22.61 -51.07 -16.58
N PRO A 349 -22.33 -50.82 -17.87
CA PRO A 349 -23.35 -50.33 -18.79
C PRO A 349 -24.57 -51.25 -18.70
N PRO A 350 -25.80 -50.69 -18.69
CA PRO A 350 -27.00 -51.51 -18.69
C PRO A 350 -26.93 -52.48 -19.88
N PRO A 351 -27.35 -53.75 -19.70
CA PRO A 351 -27.27 -54.75 -20.75
C PRO A 351 -27.92 -54.23 -22.02
N SER A 352 -27.17 -54.25 -23.13
CA SER A 352 -27.67 -53.84 -24.43
C SER A 352 -28.79 -54.79 -24.86
N THR A 353 -30.03 -54.37 -24.68
CA THR A 353 -31.14 -54.91 -25.45
C THR A 353 -30.98 -54.36 -26.87
N GLY A 354 -30.28 -55.10 -27.73
CA GLY A 354 -30.36 -54.83 -29.17
C GLY A 354 -31.72 -55.26 -29.74
N PRO A 355 -31.88 -55.22 -31.07
CA PRO A 355 -31.71 -54.09 -31.98
C PRO A 355 -33.11 -53.55 -32.37
N ASN A 356 -33.30 -52.24 -32.51
CA ASN A 356 -34.34 -51.57 -33.32
C ASN A 356 -34.32 -50.06 -33.02
N ASN A 357 -33.30 -49.36 -33.51
CA ASN A 357 -33.37 -47.92 -33.69
C ASN A 357 -33.64 -47.67 -35.18
N GLU A 358 -34.89 -47.87 -35.59
CA GLU A 358 -35.42 -47.22 -36.78
C GLU A 358 -35.49 -45.72 -36.46
N LEU A 359 -34.58 -44.95 -37.05
CA LEU A 359 -34.69 -43.49 -37.09
C LEU A 359 -35.99 -43.13 -37.84
N PRO A 360 -36.83 -42.22 -37.33
CA PRO A 360 -37.97 -41.73 -38.10
C PRO A 360 -37.48 -40.95 -39.34
N PRO A 361 -38.23 -40.98 -40.45
CA PRO A 361 -37.80 -40.37 -41.71
C PRO A 361 -37.73 -38.85 -41.57
N VAL A 362 -36.64 -38.30 -42.10
CA VAL A 362 -36.47 -36.85 -42.31
C VAL A 362 -37.52 -36.40 -43.32
N LEU A 363 -38.46 -35.57 -42.87
CA LEU A 363 -39.39 -34.86 -43.75
C LEU A 363 -38.67 -33.62 -44.31
N ASP A 364 -38.30 -33.70 -45.59
CA ASP A 364 -37.99 -32.51 -46.38
C ASP A 364 -39.23 -31.62 -46.47
N ARG A 365 -39.09 -30.35 -46.10
CA ARG A 365 -39.98 -29.27 -46.50
C ARG A 365 -39.12 -28.19 -47.16
N GLY A 366 -39.47 -27.91 -48.42
CA GLY A 366 -38.74 -27.02 -49.31
C GLY A 366 -38.98 -25.53 -49.11
#